data_AF-A0A084VK36-F1
#
_entry.id   AF-A0A084VK36-F1
#
_cell.length_a   1.000
_cell.length_b   1.000
_cell.length_c   1.000
_cell.angle_alpha   90.00
_cell.angle_beta   90.00
_cell.angle_gamma   90.00
#
_symmetry.space_group_name_H-M   'P 1'
#
loop_
_entity.id
_entity.type
_entity.pdbx_description
1 polymer ?
#
loop_
_entity_poly.entity_id
_entity_poly.type
_entity_poly.pdbx_seq_one_letter_code
_entity_poly.pdbx_strand_id
1 'polypeptide(L)'
;MFDEMDAKECFREWPVLMDVDLETLHMFLAVMAKKVTEFVLPMDGRTLLGTNRKATGISEVSGGKLWYNGLRYCLETRFKDEDMSSVSKLKLNVGSISESSTAVLGPLIISVHDMPHVKPMYVSVFPSSMRRMWLPTKE
;
A
#
# COMPACT_ATOMS: atom_id res chain seq x y z
N MET A 1 25.48 -10.29 10.00
CA MET A 1 24.07 -10.24 9.53
C MET A 1 24.01 -10.36 8.03
N PHE A 2 24.73 -9.51 7.30
CA PHE A 2 24.85 -9.60 5.84
C PHE A 2 25.83 -10.70 5.36
N ASP A 3 26.60 -11.31 6.28
CA ASP A 3 27.61 -12.32 5.94
C ASP A 3 27.02 -13.66 5.45
N GLU A 4 25.77 -13.95 5.80
CA GLU A 4 25.06 -15.17 5.41
C GLU A 4 24.10 -14.95 4.22
N MET A 5 23.93 -13.70 3.78
CA MET A 5 22.96 -13.31 2.77
C MET A 5 23.65 -13.13 1.42
N ASP A 6 22.95 -13.47 0.33
CA ASP A 6 23.46 -13.14 -0.99
C ASP A 6 23.44 -11.62 -1.22
N ALA A 7 24.24 -11.13 -2.19
CA ALA A 7 24.34 -9.69 -2.43
C ALA A 7 22.97 -9.04 -2.74
N LYS A 8 22.08 -9.76 -3.43
CA LYS A 8 20.76 -9.26 -3.82
C LYS A 8 19.83 -9.16 -2.61
N GLU A 9 19.87 -10.12 -1.71
CA GLU A 9 19.16 -10.10 -0.43
C GLU A 9 19.67 -8.96 0.45
N CYS A 10 20.98 -8.75 0.53
CA CYS A 10 21.56 -7.61 1.24
C CYS A 10 21.00 -6.28 0.71
N PHE A 11 20.97 -6.09 -0.61
CA PHE A 11 20.43 -4.88 -1.22
C PHE A 11 18.92 -4.73 -1.04
N ARG A 12 18.18 -5.82 -0.84
CA ARG A 12 16.73 -5.76 -0.59
C ARG A 12 16.41 -5.43 0.87
N GLU A 13 17.12 -6.03 1.81
CA GLU A 13 16.82 -5.88 3.25
C GLU A 13 17.43 -4.59 3.84
N TRP A 14 18.60 -4.15 3.37
CA TRP A 14 19.22 -2.90 3.82
C TRP A 14 18.30 -1.67 3.81
N PRO A 15 17.63 -1.31 2.70
CA PRO A 15 16.79 -0.12 2.65
C PRO A 15 15.55 -0.25 3.54
N VAL A 16 15.06 -1.47 3.79
CA VAL A 16 13.93 -1.72 4.69
C VAL A 16 14.35 -1.53 6.14
N LEU A 17 15.51 -2.05 6.53
CA LEU A 17 16.04 -1.95 7.89
C LEU A 17 16.40 -0.53 8.28
N MET A 18 16.84 0.27 7.32
CA MET A 18 17.28 1.65 7.53
C MET A 18 16.18 2.68 7.24
N ASP A 19 14.96 2.24 6.94
CA ASP A 19 13.82 3.09 6.54
C ASP A 19 14.20 4.11 5.45
N VAL A 20 14.92 3.64 4.43
CA VAL A 20 15.41 4.47 3.33
C VAL A 20 14.24 4.83 2.44
N ASP A 21 14.04 6.13 2.21
CA ASP A 21 13.01 6.60 1.29
C ASP A 21 13.29 6.16 -0.15
N LEU A 22 12.22 6.07 -0.95
CA LEU A 22 12.31 5.53 -2.29
C LEU A 22 13.17 6.37 -3.24
N GLU A 23 13.23 7.69 -3.04
CA GLU A 23 14.02 8.60 -3.87
C GLU A 23 15.52 8.41 -3.62
N THR A 24 15.92 8.33 -2.36
CA THR A 24 17.29 7.97 -1.96
C THR A 24 17.69 6.60 -2.51
N LEU A 25 16.79 5.61 -2.41
CA LEU A 25 17.04 4.28 -2.97
C LEU A 25 17.21 4.32 -4.51
N HIS A 26 16.41 5.11 -5.22
CA HIS A 26 16.55 5.31 -6.67
C HIS A 26 17.89 5.94 -7.04
N MET A 27 18.30 6.99 -6.32
CA MET A 27 19.60 7.62 -6.56
C MET A 27 20.74 6.63 -6.33
N PHE A 28 20.70 5.90 -5.23
CA PHE A 28 21.69 4.87 -4.91
C PHE A 28 21.79 3.82 -6.01
N LEU A 29 20.66 3.26 -6.45
CA LEU A 29 20.63 2.25 -7.51
C LEU A 29 21.11 2.80 -8.85
N ALA A 30 20.81 4.06 -9.17
CA ALA A 30 21.30 4.71 -10.39
C ALA A 30 22.83 4.88 -10.39
N VAL A 31 23.44 5.16 -9.23
CA VAL A 31 24.90 5.21 -9.08
C VAL A 31 25.49 3.82 -9.18
N MET A 32 24.96 2.85 -8.44
CA MET A 32 25.46 1.48 -8.40
C MET A 32 25.38 0.81 -9.77
N ALA A 33 24.25 0.92 -10.47
CA ALA A 33 24.08 0.37 -11.82
C ALA A 33 25.06 0.98 -12.85
N LYS A 34 25.52 2.22 -12.63
CA LYS A 34 26.48 2.89 -13.52
C LYS A 34 27.95 2.62 -13.16
N LYS A 35 28.24 2.35 -11.89
CA LYS A 35 29.62 2.30 -11.36
C LYS A 35 30.07 0.91 -10.95
N VAL A 36 29.14 0.00 -10.72
CA VAL A 36 29.41 -1.36 -10.25
C VAL A 36 28.73 -2.33 -11.21
N THR A 37 29.43 -2.70 -12.28
CA THR A 37 28.90 -3.56 -13.36
C THR A 37 28.86 -5.04 -13.01
N GLU A 38 29.49 -5.44 -11.90
CA GLU A 38 29.55 -6.82 -11.42
C GLU A 38 28.20 -7.31 -10.88
N PHE A 39 27.32 -6.38 -10.48
CA PHE A 39 25.98 -6.69 -9.98
C PHE A 39 24.91 -6.10 -10.88
N VAL A 40 24.04 -6.97 -11.41
CA VAL A 40 22.87 -6.55 -12.19
C VAL A 40 21.79 -6.08 -11.23
N LEU A 41 21.89 -4.82 -10.78
CA LEU A 41 20.89 -4.18 -9.93
C LEU A 41 19.82 -3.48 -10.78
N PRO A 42 18.54 -3.56 -10.38
CA PRO A 42 17.48 -2.80 -11.04
C PRO A 42 17.65 -1.30 -10.77
N MET A 43 17.35 -0.45 -11.77
CA MET A 43 17.36 1.01 -11.59
C MET A 43 16.22 1.50 -10.69
N ASP A 44 15.14 0.73 -10.58
CA ASP A 44 13.97 1.09 -9.78
C ASP A 44 13.98 0.33 -8.44
N GLY A 45 13.96 1.08 -7.35
CA GLY A 45 13.90 0.58 -5.97
C GLY A 45 12.65 -0.25 -5.71
N ARG A 46 11.52 0.04 -6.37
CA ARG A 46 10.32 -0.81 -6.29
C ARG A 46 10.57 -2.19 -6.89
N THR A 47 11.37 -2.27 -7.94
CA THR A 47 11.75 -3.56 -8.54
C THR A 47 12.70 -4.32 -7.63
N LEU A 48 13.65 -3.64 -7.00
CA LEU A 48 14.54 -4.24 -6.01
C LEU A 48 13.75 -4.82 -4.83
N LEU A 49 12.80 -4.05 -4.31
CA LEU A 49 11.95 -4.40 -3.17
C LEU A 49 10.81 -5.36 -3.53
N GLY A 50 10.67 -5.76 -4.81
CA GLY A 50 9.58 -6.62 -5.25
C GLY A 50 8.19 -6.00 -5.06
N THR A 51 8.09 -4.67 -4.96
CA THR A 51 6.82 -3.98 -4.79
C THR A 51 6.01 -4.10 -6.08
N ASN A 52 4.84 -4.72 -5.99
CA ASN A 52 4.02 -5.04 -7.15
C ASN A 52 3.59 -3.76 -7.90
N ARG A 53 3.92 -3.68 -9.19
CA ARG A 53 3.58 -2.53 -10.06
C ARG A 53 2.15 -2.56 -10.58
N LYS A 54 1.49 -3.71 -10.57
CA LYS A 54 0.08 -3.81 -10.94
C LYS A 54 -0.78 -3.51 -9.72
N ALA A 55 -1.21 -2.25 -9.63
CA ALA A 55 -2.34 -1.91 -8.77
C ALA A 55 -3.59 -2.62 -9.32
N THR A 56 -3.91 -3.78 -8.75
CA THR A 56 -5.16 -4.49 -9.04
C THR A 56 -6.26 -3.88 -8.18
N GLY A 57 -7.50 -3.89 -8.68
CA GLY A 57 -8.64 -3.32 -7.97
C GLY A 57 -8.78 -1.78 -8.05
N ILE A 58 -8.11 -1.12 -9.00
CA ILE A 58 -8.42 0.28 -9.33
C ILE A 58 -9.56 0.32 -10.35
N SER A 59 -10.67 0.94 -9.96
CA SER A 59 -11.83 1.21 -10.82
C SER A 59 -11.96 2.71 -11.05
N GLU A 60 -12.29 3.11 -12.28
CA GLU A 60 -12.69 4.49 -12.56
C GLU A 60 -14.11 4.72 -12.04
N VAL A 61 -14.28 5.76 -11.24
CA VAL A 61 -15.57 6.20 -10.69
C VAL A 61 -15.74 7.69 -10.96
N SER A 62 -16.98 8.19 -10.91
CA SER A 62 -17.21 9.63 -11.06
C SER A 62 -16.41 10.41 -10.01
N GLY A 63 -15.52 11.29 -10.47
CA GLY A 63 -14.66 12.10 -9.61
C GLY A 63 -13.26 11.53 -9.34
N GLY A 64 -12.88 10.36 -9.86
CA GLY A 64 -11.49 9.89 -9.76
C GLY A 64 -11.29 8.37 -9.90
N LYS A 65 -10.17 7.90 -9.33
CA LYS A 65 -9.80 6.48 -9.31
C LYS A 65 -10.06 5.93 -7.91
N LEU A 66 -10.90 4.92 -7.79
CA LEU A 66 -11.12 4.22 -6.53
C LEU A 66 -10.23 2.97 -6.52
N TRP A 67 -9.38 2.82 -5.51
CA TRP A 67 -8.77 1.54 -5.23
C TRP A 67 -9.65 0.78 -4.22
N TYR A 68 -10.15 -0.39 -4.60
CA TYR A 68 -10.95 -1.25 -3.74
C TYR A 68 -10.36 -2.66 -3.74
N ASN A 69 -9.87 -3.08 -2.58
CA ASN A 69 -9.21 -4.37 -2.43
C ASN A 69 -10.21 -5.53 -2.22
N GLY A 70 -11.49 -5.22 -2.02
CA GLY A 70 -12.52 -6.21 -1.71
C GLY A 70 -12.56 -6.59 -0.24
N LEU A 71 -13.72 -6.45 0.40
CA LEU A 71 -13.91 -6.83 1.81
C LEU A 71 -13.48 -8.27 2.09
N ARG A 72 -13.89 -9.20 1.21
CA ARG A 72 -13.53 -10.62 1.30
C ARG A 72 -12.02 -10.83 1.35
N TYR A 73 -11.29 -10.22 0.41
CA TYR A 73 -9.84 -10.38 0.32
C TYR A 73 -9.13 -9.82 1.54
N CYS A 74 -9.57 -8.65 2.06
CA CYS A 74 -9.01 -8.09 3.29
C CYS A 74 -9.20 -9.04 4.48
N LEU A 75 -10.39 -9.66 4.62
CA LEU A 75 -10.68 -10.61 5.69
C LEU A 75 -9.89 -11.91 5.53
N GLU A 76 -9.90 -12.51 4.34
CA GLU A 76 -9.17 -13.75 4.05
C GLU A 76 -7.66 -13.57 4.26
N THR A 77 -7.11 -12.41 3.87
CA THR A 77 -5.69 -12.09 4.11
C THR A 77 -5.40 -11.90 5.60
N ARG A 78 -6.30 -11.20 6.33
CA ARG A 78 -6.07 -10.88 7.74
C ARG A 78 -6.17 -12.08 8.67
N PHE A 79 -7.06 -13.02 8.34
CA PHE A 79 -7.36 -14.19 9.16
C PHE A 79 -6.84 -15.49 8.54
N LYS A 80 -5.92 -15.39 7.57
CA LYS A 80 -5.40 -16.55 6.83
C LYS A 80 -4.78 -17.61 7.76
N ASP A 81 -4.06 -17.14 8.77
CA ASP A 81 -3.32 -17.99 9.71
C ASP A 81 -4.04 -18.15 11.06
N GLU A 82 -5.27 -17.62 11.18
CA GLU A 82 -6.08 -17.73 12.39
C GLU A 82 -7.16 -18.81 12.22
N ASP A 83 -7.35 -19.65 13.24
CA ASP A 83 -8.43 -20.65 13.23
C ASP A 83 -9.78 -19.99 13.50
N MET A 84 -10.48 -19.63 12.42
CA MET A 84 -11.80 -18.99 12.46
C MET A 84 -12.96 -19.99 12.39
N SER A 85 -12.70 -21.30 12.51
CA SER A 85 -13.74 -22.35 12.38
C SER A 85 -14.86 -22.23 13.43
N SER A 86 -14.56 -21.66 14.59
CA SER A 86 -15.52 -21.42 15.67
C SER A 86 -16.33 -20.12 15.51
N VAL A 87 -15.95 -19.24 14.58
CA VAL A 87 -16.56 -17.91 14.40
C VAL A 87 -17.67 -17.98 13.34
N SER A 88 -18.92 -18.12 13.79
CA SER A 88 -20.08 -18.20 12.87
C SER A 88 -20.52 -16.85 12.31
N LYS A 89 -20.23 -15.74 13.00
CA LYS A 89 -20.60 -14.38 12.59
C LYS A 89 -19.52 -13.39 13.04
N LEU A 90 -19.13 -12.49 12.13
CA LEU A 90 -18.19 -11.41 12.41
C LEU A 90 -18.94 -10.08 12.33
N LYS A 91 -18.92 -9.30 13.42
CA LYS A 91 -19.48 -7.95 13.43
C LYS A 91 -18.41 -6.96 13.00
N LEU A 92 -18.70 -6.21 11.93
CA LEU A 92 -17.78 -5.26 11.34
C LEU A 92 -18.26 -3.83 11.62
N ASN A 93 -17.36 -2.99 12.10
CA ASN A 93 -17.53 -1.55 12.12
C ASN A 93 -16.92 -0.97 10.86
N VAL A 94 -17.66 -0.11 10.17
CA VAL A 94 -17.20 0.59 8.96
C VAL A 94 -16.97 2.05 9.33
N GLY A 95 -15.75 2.53 9.11
CA GLY A 95 -15.36 3.91 9.36
C GLY A 95 -14.63 4.51 8.16
N SER A 96 -14.43 5.83 8.20
CA SER A 96 -13.55 6.53 7.29
C SER A 96 -12.64 7.46 8.08
N ILE A 97 -11.37 7.58 7.67
CA ILE A 97 -10.49 8.63 8.19
C ILE A 97 -10.74 9.88 7.35
N SER A 98 -11.45 10.83 7.95
CA SER A 98 -11.63 12.18 7.42
C SER A 98 -10.68 13.11 8.17
N GLU A 99 -9.56 13.48 7.56
CA GLU A 99 -8.79 14.62 8.07
C GLU A 99 -9.63 15.90 7.90
N SER A 100 -9.75 16.66 8.99
CA SER A 100 -10.59 17.84 9.06
C SER A 100 -10.08 18.92 8.10
N SER A 101 -10.64 18.94 6.90
CA SER A 101 -11.08 20.14 6.15
C SER A 101 -11.18 19.77 4.66
N THR A 102 -12.39 19.86 4.10
CA THR A 102 -12.65 19.93 2.65
C THR A 102 -12.28 18.73 1.74
N ALA A 103 -11.92 17.55 2.26
CA ALA A 103 -11.53 16.42 1.40
C ALA A 103 -12.68 15.47 1.04
N VAL A 104 -12.87 15.29 -0.26
CA VAL A 104 -13.72 14.29 -0.91
C VAL A 104 -13.21 12.89 -0.55
N LEU A 105 -14.05 12.10 0.14
CA LEU A 105 -13.95 10.66 0.40
C LEU A 105 -12.59 10.18 0.95
N GLY A 106 -12.50 10.03 2.28
CA GLY A 106 -11.38 9.36 2.94
C GLY A 106 -11.37 7.84 2.70
N PRO A 107 -10.29 7.13 3.11
CA PRO A 107 -10.20 5.69 2.93
C PRO A 107 -11.28 4.97 3.76
N LEU A 108 -11.87 3.91 3.18
CA LEU A 108 -12.80 3.04 3.88
C LEU A 108 -12.02 2.06 4.75
N ILE A 109 -12.34 2.07 6.04
CA ILE A 109 -11.69 1.25 7.04
C ILE A 109 -12.73 0.34 7.68
N ILE A 110 -12.35 -0.90 7.89
CA ILE A 110 -13.14 -1.85 8.67
C ILE A 110 -12.39 -2.23 9.93
N SER A 111 -13.10 -2.39 11.03
CA SER A 111 -12.60 -3.03 12.24
C SER A 111 -13.58 -4.09 12.69
N VAL A 112 -13.08 -5.13 13.36
CA VAL A 112 -13.92 -6.17 13.92
C VAL A 112 -14.36 -5.73 15.30
N HIS A 113 -15.66 -5.53 15.48
CA HIS A 113 -16.24 -5.00 16.72
C HIS A 113 -15.85 -5.83 17.94
N ASP A 114 -15.92 -7.15 17.80
CA ASP A 114 -15.71 -8.10 18.91
C ASP A 114 -14.22 -8.45 19.11
N MET A 115 -13.31 -7.89 18.30
CA MET A 115 -11.87 -8.16 18.35
C MET A 115 -11.05 -6.86 18.28
N PRO A 116 -11.04 -6.03 19.33
CA PRO A 116 -10.34 -4.74 19.33
C PRO A 116 -8.81 -4.85 19.21
N HIS A 117 -8.25 -6.03 19.49
CA HIS A 117 -6.83 -6.33 19.30
C HIS A 117 -6.46 -6.51 17.81
N VAL A 118 -7.45 -6.79 16.94
CA VAL A 118 -7.25 -6.86 15.50
C VAL A 118 -7.14 -5.43 14.96
N LYS A 119 -5.96 -5.07 14.44
CA LYS A 119 -5.75 -3.78 13.78
C LYS A 119 -6.79 -3.55 12.67
N PRO A 120 -7.35 -2.32 12.55
CA PRO A 120 -8.26 -1.97 11.47
C PRO A 120 -7.64 -2.21 10.09
N MET A 121 -8.46 -2.61 9.13
CA MET A 121 -8.05 -2.92 7.76
C MET A 121 -8.53 -1.83 6.80
N TYR A 122 -7.67 -1.40 5.90
CA TYR A 122 -8.05 -0.55 4.78
C TYR A 122 -8.69 -1.40 3.67
N VAL A 123 -9.91 -1.05 3.27
CA VAL A 123 -10.67 -1.78 2.25
C VAL A 123 -10.73 -1.01 0.94
N SER A 124 -10.81 0.32 1.05
CA SER A 124 -10.70 1.19 -0.12
C SER A 124 -9.90 2.43 0.20
N VAL A 125 -9.26 2.96 -0.84
CA VAL A 125 -8.60 4.25 -0.81
C VAL A 125 -9.10 5.03 -2.01
N PHE A 126 -9.64 6.21 -1.74
CA PHE A 126 -9.92 7.20 -2.77
C PHE A 126 -8.83 8.27 -2.68
N PRO A 127 -7.90 8.33 -3.66
CA PRO A 127 -6.86 9.35 -3.67
C PRO A 127 -7.54 10.71 -3.78
N SER A 128 -7.35 11.58 -2.79
CA SER A 128 -7.97 12.91 -2.73
C SER A 128 -7.43 13.90 -3.79
N SER A 129 -6.68 13.44 -4.78
CA SER A 129 -6.03 14.26 -5.78
C SER A 129 -6.76 14.22 -7.13
N MET A 130 -7.83 15.02 -7.23
CA MET A 130 -8.12 15.75 -8.46
C MET A 130 -8.98 17.00 -8.18
N ARG A 131 -8.40 17.97 -7.48
CA ARG A 131 -8.77 19.38 -7.70
C ARG A 131 -8.29 19.79 -9.10
N ARG A 132 -9.08 19.48 -10.12
CA ARG A 132 -9.23 20.35 -11.29
C ARG A 132 -10.47 19.91 -12.06
N MET A 133 -11.30 20.90 -12.40
CA MET A 133 -12.48 20.79 -13.26
C MET A 133 -13.83 20.54 -12.57
N TRP A 134 -14.12 21.31 -11.52
CA TRP A 134 -15.49 21.81 -11.27
C TRP A 134 -15.38 23.26 -10.79
N LEU A 135 -15.02 24.16 -11.69
CA LEU A 135 -15.54 25.52 -11.61
C LEU A 135 -16.77 25.54 -12.52
N PRO A 136 -17.95 25.93 -12.03
CA PRO A 136 -19.08 26.15 -12.92
C PRO A 136 -18.68 27.29 -13.87
N THR A 137 -18.73 27.03 -15.18
CA THR A 137 -18.79 28.11 -16.16
C THR A 137 -20.02 28.94 -15.81
N LYS A 138 -19.79 30.17 -15.35
CA LYS A 138 -20.84 31.17 -15.24
C LYS A 138 -21.31 31.48 -16.65
N GLU A 139 -22.63 31.38 -16.85
CA GLU A 139 -23.36 31.94 -17.98
C GLU A 139 -23.16 33.45 -18.08
#